data_AF-A0A973KRT8-F1
#
_entry.id   AF-A0A973KRT8-F1
#
_cell.length_a   1.000
_cell.length_b   1.000
_cell.length_c   1.000
_cell.angle_alpha   90.00
_cell.angle_beta   90.00
_cell.angle_gamma   90.00
#
_symmetry.space_group_name_H-M   'P 1'
#
loop_
_entity.id
_entity.type
_entity.pdbx_description
1 polymer ?
#
loop_
_entity_poly.entity_id
_entity_poly.type
_entity_poly.pdbx_seq_one_letter_code
_entity_poly.pdbx_strand_id
1 'polypeptide(L)'
;AGLLNGWAAGGDERERETAALAHGYGLAAGSVTASLEELARIAAMDGGSTASYSAVRLLAGAQPGTVLARLTHWLGDTRRSHRDLALLTVLRAVGTRTSHLWGLREVPELAPYAAWPLATALLAARPQCRSALAELLRAALTWARSAEAAENALVGWMRRAAGDERQLAVLCDFLPLLAQEGHEPLDARAAARIREVLEAL
;
A
#
# COMPACT_ATOMS: atom_id res chain seq x y z
N ALA A 1 10.33 -7.05 27.66
CA ALA A 1 10.09 -6.53 26.30
C ALA A 1 11.32 -6.83 25.46
N GLY A 2 11.17 -7.29 24.21
CA GLY A 2 12.31 -7.60 23.33
C GLY A 2 13.02 -6.35 22.82
N LEU A 3 14.25 -6.50 22.33
CA LEU A 3 15.12 -5.41 21.86
C LEU A 3 14.42 -4.45 20.88
N LEU A 4 13.70 -4.99 19.89
CA LEU A 4 12.97 -4.19 18.89
C LEU A 4 11.87 -3.32 19.50
N ASN A 5 11.19 -3.82 20.55
CA ASN A 5 10.17 -3.02 21.24
C ASN A 5 10.83 -1.88 22.03
N GLY A 6 12.05 -2.08 22.54
CA GLY A 6 12.84 -1.04 23.17
C GLY A 6 13.25 0.05 22.18
N TRP A 7 13.74 -0.34 21.01
CA TRP A 7 14.10 0.59 19.92
C TRP A 7 12.89 1.34 19.36
N ALA A 8 11.76 0.66 19.15
CA ALA A 8 10.54 1.27 18.65
C ALA A 8 9.95 2.33 19.62
N ALA A 9 10.13 2.13 20.92
CA ALA A 9 9.66 3.06 21.96
C ALA A 9 10.71 4.12 22.36
N GLY A 10 11.95 3.96 21.89
CA GLY A 10 13.08 4.81 22.23
C GLY A 10 13.02 6.20 21.59
N GLY A 11 13.82 7.13 22.16
CA GLY A 11 13.94 8.49 21.65
C GLY A 11 14.79 8.61 20.37
N ASP A 12 15.66 7.63 20.09
CA ASP A 12 16.54 7.64 18.91
C ASP A 12 15.76 7.31 17.62
N GLU A 13 15.81 8.22 16.66
CA GLU A 13 15.18 8.06 15.34
C GLU A 13 15.74 6.87 14.56
N ARG A 14 17.06 6.63 14.61
CA ARG A 14 17.70 5.52 13.88
C ARG A 14 17.31 4.16 14.45
N GLU A 15 17.10 4.08 15.76
CA GLU A 15 16.60 2.89 16.42
C GLU A 15 15.17 2.58 15.97
N ARG A 16 14.30 3.60 15.92
CA ARG A 16 12.92 3.44 15.41
C ARG A 16 12.88 3.03 13.94
N GLU A 17 13.70 3.64 13.09
CA GLU A 17 13.82 3.26 11.68
C GLU A 17 14.27 1.80 11.52
N THR A 18 15.28 1.40 12.31
CA THR A 18 15.78 0.02 12.32
C THR A 18 14.69 -0.96 12.76
N ALA A 19 13.93 -0.62 13.81
CA ALA A 19 12.81 -1.42 14.28
C ALA A 19 11.72 -1.55 13.21
N ALA A 20 11.35 -0.46 12.54
CA ALA A 20 10.38 -0.48 11.46
C ALA A 20 10.84 -1.40 10.31
N LEU A 21 12.09 -1.26 9.86
CA LEU A 21 12.65 -2.12 8.81
C LEU A 21 12.63 -3.60 9.20
N ALA A 22 12.95 -3.93 10.45
CA ALA A 22 12.90 -5.30 10.98
C ALA A 22 11.47 -5.87 10.94
N HIS A 23 10.46 -5.09 11.31
CA HIS A 23 9.05 -5.48 11.17
C HIS A 23 8.64 -5.66 9.71
N GLY A 24 9.23 -4.92 8.77
CA GLY A 24 9.00 -5.10 7.33
C GLY A 24 9.42 -6.46 6.76
N TYR A 25 10.30 -7.19 7.45
CA TYR A 25 10.66 -8.58 7.10
C TYR A 25 9.69 -9.62 7.67
N GLY A 26 8.76 -9.24 8.54
CA GLY A 26 7.76 -10.14 9.13
C GLY A 26 8.28 -11.17 10.13
N LEU A 27 9.58 -11.13 10.45
CA LEU A 27 10.24 -12.07 11.36
C LEU A 27 10.18 -11.63 12.83
N ALA A 28 9.99 -10.33 13.07
CA ALA A 28 10.18 -9.71 14.37
C ALA A 28 9.04 -9.96 15.38
N ALA A 29 7.79 -9.99 14.91
CA ALA A 29 6.60 -9.95 15.80
C ALA A 29 5.80 -11.26 15.85
N GLY A 30 6.33 -12.36 15.29
CA GLY A 30 5.66 -13.67 15.26
C GLY A 30 4.44 -13.78 14.33
N SER A 31 3.93 -12.65 13.81
CA SER A 31 2.92 -12.62 12.75
C SER A 31 2.99 -11.33 11.92
N VAL A 32 2.40 -11.35 10.73
CA VAL A 32 2.24 -10.16 9.87
C VAL A 32 1.36 -9.11 10.54
N THR A 33 0.24 -9.53 11.15
CA THR A 33 -0.66 -8.61 11.87
C THR A 33 0.04 -7.93 13.04
N ALA A 34 0.79 -8.67 13.86
CA ALA A 34 1.55 -8.07 14.95
C ALA A 34 2.61 -7.10 14.43
N SER A 35 3.30 -7.43 13.33
CA SER A 35 4.26 -6.51 12.70
C SER A 35 3.58 -5.23 12.21
N LEU A 36 2.37 -5.31 11.65
CA LEU A 36 1.59 -4.13 11.28
C LEU A 36 1.22 -3.27 12.48
N GLU A 37 0.76 -3.85 13.60
CA GLU A 37 0.48 -3.06 14.82
C GLU A 37 1.72 -2.29 15.29
N GLU A 38 2.89 -2.94 15.29
CA GLU A 38 4.16 -2.31 15.65
C GLU A 38 4.49 -1.14 14.70
N LEU A 39 4.35 -1.36 13.40
CA LEU A 39 4.56 -0.31 12.39
C LEU A 39 3.60 0.86 12.57
N ALA A 40 2.35 0.63 12.94
CA ALA A 40 1.38 1.70 13.19
C ALA A 40 1.72 2.51 14.44
N ARG A 41 2.28 1.86 15.48
CA ARG A 41 2.82 2.54 16.67
C ARG A 41 4.04 3.39 16.31
N ILE A 42 4.95 2.88 15.50
CA ILE A 42 6.14 3.65 15.05
C ILE A 42 5.71 4.83 14.18
N ALA A 43 4.80 4.61 13.23
CA ALA A 43 4.27 5.66 12.34
C ALA A 43 3.62 6.83 13.10
N ALA A 44 3.04 6.57 14.27
CA ALA A 44 2.47 7.61 15.12
C ALA A 44 3.53 8.59 15.64
N MET A 45 4.80 8.18 15.71
CA MET A 45 5.92 8.95 16.26
C MET A 45 6.70 9.71 15.19
N ASP A 46 6.84 9.15 13.98
CA ASP A 46 7.73 9.67 12.94
C ASP A 46 7.04 10.04 11.62
N GLY A 47 5.70 9.99 11.58
CA GLY A 47 4.92 10.30 10.37
C GLY A 47 4.87 9.16 9.34
N GLY A 48 5.46 8.01 9.61
CA GLY A 48 5.18 6.76 8.90
C GLY A 48 5.94 6.56 7.59
N SER A 49 7.02 7.30 7.31
CA SER A 49 7.81 7.12 6.08
C SER A 49 8.43 5.71 6.03
N THR A 50 9.22 5.34 7.03
CA THR A 50 9.86 4.01 7.12
C THR A 50 8.84 2.92 7.42
N ALA A 51 7.81 3.23 8.21
CA ALA A 51 6.75 2.30 8.54
C ALA A 51 5.92 1.89 7.31
N SER A 52 5.55 2.85 6.45
CA SER A 52 4.81 2.57 5.21
C SER A 52 5.65 1.78 4.21
N TYR A 53 6.96 2.05 4.10
CA TYR A 53 7.85 1.23 3.28
C TYR A 53 7.90 -0.22 3.79
N SER A 54 8.00 -0.39 5.11
CA SER A 54 8.02 -1.71 5.75
C SER A 54 6.68 -2.45 5.59
N ALA A 55 5.56 -1.74 5.62
CA ALA A 55 4.25 -2.31 5.33
C ALA A 55 4.10 -2.74 3.86
N VAL A 56 4.66 -1.96 2.91
CA VAL A 56 4.74 -2.36 1.48
C VAL A 56 5.60 -3.63 1.31
N ARG A 57 6.66 -3.80 2.10
CA ARG A 57 7.45 -5.05 2.10
C ARG A 57 6.63 -6.23 2.62
N LEU A 58 5.90 -6.08 3.73
CA LEU A 58 4.98 -7.11 4.19
C LEU A 58 3.94 -7.46 3.13
N LEU A 59 3.42 -6.45 2.42
CA LEU A 59 2.46 -6.61 1.34
C LEU A 59 3.05 -7.40 0.15
N ALA A 60 4.34 -7.25 -0.15
CA ALA A 60 5.01 -8.04 -1.18
C ALA A 60 5.35 -9.48 -0.72
N GLY A 61 5.18 -9.79 0.56
CA GLY A 61 5.54 -11.07 1.15
C GLY A 61 4.54 -12.21 0.91
N ALA A 62 4.59 -13.23 1.77
CA ALA A 62 3.79 -14.44 1.61
C ALA A 62 2.27 -14.23 1.87
N GLN A 63 1.90 -13.24 2.70
CA GLN A 63 0.52 -13.02 3.17
C GLN A 63 -0.05 -11.63 2.81
N PRO A 64 -0.08 -11.24 1.51
CA PRO A 64 -0.62 -9.95 1.09
C PRO A 64 -2.08 -9.77 1.49
N GLY A 65 -2.89 -10.84 1.44
CA GLY A 65 -4.29 -10.79 1.84
C GLY A 65 -4.48 -10.38 3.30
N THR A 66 -3.62 -10.88 4.21
CA THR A 66 -3.63 -10.49 5.62
C THR A 66 -3.25 -9.03 5.79
N VAL A 67 -2.27 -8.54 5.03
CA VAL A 67 -1.88 -7.12 5.05
C VAL A 67 -3.05 -6.26 4.57
N LEU A 68 -3.59 -6.53 3.38
CA LEU A 68 -4.69 -5.77 2.80
C LEU A 68 -5.92 -5.76 3.71
N ALA A 69 -6.34 -6.91 4.24
CA ALA A 69 -7.47 -6.99 5.16
C ALA A 69 -7.25 -6.13 6.42
N ARG A 70 -6.02 -6.09 6.96
CA ARG A 70 -5.71 -5.27 8.12
C ARG A 70 -5.73 -3.78 7.80
N LEU A 71 -5.13 -3.37 6.68
CA LEU A 71 -5.10 -1.97 6.25
C LEU A 71 -6.52 -1.46 5.93
N THR A 72 -7.33 -2.26 5.26
CA THR A 72 -8.74 -1.95 4.98
C THR A 72 -9.52 -1.76 6.28
N HIS A 73 -9.38 -2.68 7.23
CA HIS A 73 -10.01 -2.54 8.54
C HIS A 73 -9.59 -1.25 9.26
N TRP A 74 -8.33 -0.82 9.12
CA TRP A 74 -7.85 0.42 9.72
C TRP A 74 -8.49 1.69 9.17
N LEU A 75 -9.10 1.66 7.98
CA LEU A 75 -9.82 2.82 7.44
C LEU A 75 -10.97 3.25 8.37
N GLY A 76 -11.61 2.29 9.06
CA GLY A 76 -12.66 2.53 10.05
C GLY A 76 -12.17 2.71 11.50
N ASP A 77 -10.87 2.68 11.75
CA ASP A 77 -10.31 2.80 13.10
C ASP A 77 -10.32 4.26 13.57
N THR A 78 -10.61 4.49 14.85
CA THR A 78 -10.61 5.84 15.44
C THR A 78 -9.19 6.43 15.47
N ARG A 79 -8.16 5.57 15.58
CA ARG A 79 -6.75 5.98 15.64
C ARG A 79 -6.28 6.53 14.29
N ARG A 80 -5.74 7.74 14.33
CA ARG A 80 -5.22 8.42 13.13
C ARG A 80 -4.02 7.71 12.51
N SER A 81 -3.09 7.22 13.32
CA SER A 81 -1.88 6.54 12.83
C SER A 81 -2.17 5.29 12.02
N HIS A 82 -3.21 4.54 12.39
CA HIS A 82 -3.67 3.36 11.68
C HIS A 82 -4.15 3.71 10.28
N ARG A 83 -5.06 4.69 10.23
CA ARG A 83 -5.58 5.23 8.98
C ARG A 83 -4.47 5.78 8.09
N ASP A 84 -3.55 6.56 8.64
CA ASP A 84 -2.47 7.21 7.90
C ASP A 84 -1.51 6.18 7.33
N LEU A 85 -1.16 5.15 8.10
CA LEU A 85 -0.33 4.08 7.63
C LEU A 85 -1.00 3.29 6.50
N ALA A 86 -2.31 3.02 6.58
CA ALA A 86 -3.05 2.38 5.49
C ALA A 86 -2.98 3.20 4.19
N LEU A 87 -3.25 4.50 4.26
CA LEU A 87 -3.20 5.41 3.11
C LEU A 87 -1.78 5.53 2.54
N LEU A 88 -0.77 5.76 3.39
CA LEU A 88 0.62 5.85 2.93
C LEU A 88 1.10 4.54 2.29
N THR A 89 0.68 3.39 2.81
CA THR A 89 1.06 2.08 2.29
C THR A 89 0.50 1.84 0.89
N VAL A 90 -0.79 2.12 0.65
CA VAL A 90 -1.38 1.93 -0.70
C VAL A 90 -0.78 2.91 -1.72
N LEU A 91 -0.54 4.16 -1.33
CA LEU A 91 0.12 5.16 -2.20
C LEU A 91 1.55 4.76 -2.55
N ARG A 92 2.28 4.18 -1.59
CA ARG A 92 3.62 3.67 -1.84
C ARG A 92 3.59 2.41 -2.71
N ALA A 93 2.59 1.54 -2.58
CA ALA A 93 2.45 0.33 -3.39
C ALA A 93 2.21 0.61 -4.89
N VAL A 94 1.47 1.67 -5.23
CA VAL A 94 1.25 2.07 -6.64
C VAL A 94 2.48 2.74 -7.28
N GLY A 95 3.41 3.22 -6.47
CA GLY A 95 4.64 3.88 -6.92
C GLY A 95 5.91 3.02 -6.88
N THR A 96 5.98 2.04 -5.99
CA THR A 96 7.22 1.30 -5.71
C THR A 96 7.34 0.10 -6.64
N ARG A 97 8.45 0.01 -7.40
CA ARG A 97 8.76 -1.17 -8.20
C ARG A 97 8.92 -2.39 -7.31
N THR A 98 8.39 -3.53 -7.74
CA THR A 98 8.50 -4.80 -7.03
C THR A 98 9.96 -5.18 -6.79
N SER A 99 10.85 -4.88 -7.76
CA SER A 99 12.29 -5.09 -7.65
C SER A 99 12.98 -4.22 -6.61
N HIS A 100 12.32 -3.24 -5.98
CA HIS A 100 12.90 -2.46 -4.87
C HIS A 100 12.54 -3.04 -3.49
N LEU A 101 11.79 -4.13 -3.47
CA LEU A 101 11.31 -4.81 -2.26
C LEU A 101 12.13 -6.09 -2.06
N TRP A 102 13.42 -5.92 -1.80
CA TRP A 102 14.36 -7.03 -1.58
C TRP A 102 14.15 -7.73 -0.24
N GLY A 103 14.70 -8.94 -0.09
CA GLY A 103 14.79 -9.65 1.19
C GLY A 103 13.47 -10.22 1.70
N LEU A 104 12.46 -10.31 0.85
CA LEU A 104 11.29 -11.13 1.08
C LEU A 104 11.72 -12.60 1.04
N ARG A 105 11.05 -13.49 1.77
CA ARG A 105 11.04 -14.91 1.36
C ARG A 105 10.71 -14.93 -0.11
N GLU A 106 11.42 -15.71 -0.92
CA GLU A 106 11.18 -15.75 -2.36
C GLU A 106 9.68 -15.94 -2.60
N VAL A 107 9.08 -14.99 -3.33
CA VAL A 107 7.70 -15.02 -3.81
C VAL A 107 7.84 -15.15 -5.32
N PRO A 108 8.06 -16.37 -5.84
CA PRO A 108 8.39 -16.57 -7.25
C PRO A 108 7.30 -16.02 -8.18
N GLU A 109 6.05 -15.96 -7.70
CA GLU A 109 4.91 -15.44 -8.44
C GLU A 109 5.04 -13.95 -8.78
N LEU A 110 5.84 -13.18 -8.02
CA LEU A 110 6.09 -11.76 -8.28
C LEU A 110 7.32 -11.52 -9.18
N ALA A 111 8.18 -12.53 -9.39
CA ALA A 111 9.41 -12.38 -10.18
C ALA A 111 9.15 -11.91 -11.63
N PRO A 112 8.12 -12.40 -12.35
CA PRO A 112 7.81 -11.91 -13.70
C PRO A 112 7.43 -10.42 -13.78
N TYR A 113 7.12 -9.80 -12.63
CA TYR A 113 6.61 -8.44 -12.51
C TYR A 113 7.59 -7.51 -11.77
N ALA A 114 8.87 -7.89 -11.68
CA ALA A 114 9.89 -7.15 -10.93
C ALA A 114 9.96 -5.67 -11.30
N ALA A 115 9.84 -5.32 -12.58
CA ALA A 115 9.89 -3.94 -13.05
C ALA A 115 8.59 -3.14 -12.81
N TRP A 116 7.48 -3.82 -12.50
CA TRP A 116 6.17 -3.21 -12.33
C TRP A 116 6.00 -2.64 -10.92
N PRO A 117 5.14 -1.61 -10.72
CA PRO A 117 4.69 -1.23 -9.39
C PRO A 117 4.09 -2.43 -8.64
N LEU A 118 4.31 -2.51 -7.32
CA LEU A 118 3.82 -3.62 -6.52
C LEU A 118 2.30 -3.82 -6.66
N ALA A 119 1.54 -2.72 -6.70
CA ALA A 119 0.09 -2.80 -6.90
C ALA A 119 -0.27 -3.55 -8.20
N THR A 120 0.35 -3.21 -9.34
CA THR A 120 0.13 -3.94 -10.61
C THR A 120 0.57 -5.38 -10.53
N ALA A 121 1.73 -5.65 -9.92
CA ALA A 121 2.25 -7.00 -9.76
C ALA A 121 1.28 -7.88 -8.95
N LEU A 122 0.69 -7.34 -7.87
CA LEU A 122 -0.32 -8.04 -7.09
C LEU A 122 -1.63 -8.26 -7.87
N LEU A 123 -2.10 -7.27 -8.63
CA LEU A 123 -3.30 -7.41 -9.46
C LEU A 123 -3.15 -8.49 -10.53
N ALA A 124 -1.93 -8.66 -11.07
CA ALA A 124 -1.60 -9.67 -12.06
C ALA A 124 -1.38 -11.06 -11.46
N ALA A 125 -0.60 -11.14 -10.38
CA ALA A 125 -0.23 -12.43 -9.76
C ALA A 125 -1.28 -12.97 -8.79
N ARG A 126 -2.12 -12.10 -8.20
CA ARG A 126 -3.03 -12.43 -7.09
C ARG A 126 -4.37 -11.68 -7.21
N PRO A 127 -5.27 -12.10 -8.12
CA PRO A 127 -6.56 -11.44 -8.37
C PRO A 127 -7.43 -11.22 -7.12
N GLN A 128 -7.29 -12.06 -6.09
CA GLN A 128 -7.97 -11.91 -4.80
C GLN A 128 -7.63 -10.60 -4.06
N CYS A 129 -6.57 -9.90 -4.43
CA CYS A 129 -6.17 -8.61 -3.84
C CYS A 129 -6.95 -7.42 -4.43
N ARG A 130 -7.67 -7.61 -5.55
CA ARG A 130 -8.30 -6.53 -6.33
C ARG A 130 -9.22 -5.64 -5.50
N SER A 131 -10.21 -6.24 -4.84
CA SER A 131 -11.24 -5.47 -4.11
C SER A 131 -10.65 -4.66 -2.95
N ALA A 132 -9.78 -5.27 -2.14
CA ALA A 132 -9.14 -4.56 -1.02
C ALA A 132 -8.20 -3.42 -1.49
N LEU A 133 -7.48 -3.61 -2.61
CA LEU A 133 -6.69 -2.53 -3.22
C LEU A 133 -7.56 -1.40 -3.76
N ALA A 134 -8.70 -1.72 -4.38
CA ALA A 134 -9.66 -0.73 -4.85
C ALA A 134 -10.25 0.08 -3.69
N GLU A 135 -10.62 -0.58 -2.59
CA GLU A 135 -11.16 0.07 -1.39
C GLU A 135 -10.14 1.02 -0.75
N LEU A 136 -8.89 0.58 -0.56
CA LEU A 136 -7.81 1.40 -0.01
C LEU A 136 -7.51 2.62 -0.88
N LEU A 137 -7.40 2.43 -2.20
CA LEU A 137 -7.12 3.52 -3.13
C LEU A 137 -8.30 4.49 -3.24
N ARG A 138 -9.53 3.99 -3.19
CA ARG A 138 -10.74 4.83 -3.12
C ARG A 138 -10.72 5.69 -1.86
N ALA A 139 -10.46 5.10 -0.69
CA ALA A 139 -10.36 5.86 0.54
C ALA A 139 -9.27 6.95 0.46
N ALA A 140 -8.13 6.63 -0.15
CA ALA A 140 -7.07 7.60 -0.37
C ALA A 140 -7.48 8.77 -1.28
N LEU A 141 -8.29 8.51 -2.31
CA LEU A 141 -8.84 9.52 -3.21
C LEU A 141 -9.94 10.37 -2.58
N THR A 142 -10.76 9.79 -1.69
CA THR A 142 -11.90 10.48 -1.06
C THR A 142 -11.47 11.37 0.10
N TRP A 143 -10.47 10.98 0.88
CA TRP A 143 -10.12 11.73 2.07
C TRP A 143 -9.29 12.96 1.73
N ALA A 144 -9.78 14.14 2.12
CA ALA A 144 -9.19 15.44 1.77
C ALA A 144 -7.69 15.54 2.01
N ARG A 145 -7.18 14.88 3.06
CA ARG A 145 -5.76 14.89 3.43
C ARG A 145 -4.83 14.07 2.53
N SER A 146 -5.38 13.14 1.75
CA SER A 146 -4.62 12.20 0.90
C SER A 146 -5.02 12.31 -0.58
N ALA A 147 -6.15 12.95 -0.88
CA ALA A 147 -6.72 13.02 -2.23
C ALA A 147 -5.71 13.48 -3.28
N GLU A 148 -5.01 14.61 -3.04
CA GLU A 148 -4.03 15.13 -4.00
C GLU A 148 -2.85 14.16 -4.22
N ALA A 149 -2.33 13.56 -3.15
CA ALA A 149 -1.26 12.58 -3.26
C ALA A 149 -1.72 11.31 -3.98
N ALA A 150 -2.97 10.88 -3.75
CA ALA A 150 -3.59 9.75 -4.40
C ALA A 150 -3.83 9.98 -5.90
N GLU A 151 -4.31 11.16 -6.27
CA GLU A 151 -4.48 11.56 -7.67
C GLU A 151 -3.13 11.57 -8.40
N ASN A 152 -2.11 12.21 -7.82
CA ASN A 152 -0.77 12.26 -8.40
C ASN A 152 -0.18 10.85 -8.57
N ALA A 153 -0.38 9.97 -7.58
CA ALA A 153 0.08 8.59 -7.62
C ALA A 153 -0.65 7.78 -8.72
N LEU A 154 -1.96 7.95 -8.85
CA LEU A 154 -2.78 7.29 -9.87
C LEU A 154 -2.41 7.75 -11.28
N VAL A 155 -2.25 9.06 -11.51
CA VAL A 155 -1.79 9.60 -12.81
C VAL A 155 -0.41 9.08 -13.16
N GLY A 156 0.51 9.07 -12.19
CA GLY A 156 1.84 8.50 -12.37
C GLY A 156 1.81 7.00 -12.68
N TRP A 157 0.87 6.27 -12.09
CA TRP A 157 0.66 4.85 -12.35
C TRP A 157 0.13 4.59 -13.76
N MET A 158 -0.89 5.33 -14.20
CA MET A 158 -1.47 5.26 -15.54
C MET A 158 -0.45 5.58 -16.63
N ARG A 159 0.34 6.66 -16.45
CA ARG A 159 1.41 7.01 -17.39
C ARG A 159 2.48 5.93 -17.53
N ARG A 160 2.83 5.26 -16.43
CA ARG A 160 3.76 4.12 -16.48
C ARG A 160 3.15 2.92 -17.22
N ALA A 161 1.88 2.62 -16.93
CA ALA A 161 1.18 1.52 -17.58
C ALA A 161 1.00 1.74 -19.09
N ALA A 162 0.76 2.97 -19.54
CA ALA A 162 0.64 3.30 -20.96
C ALA A 162 1.89 2.94 -21.80
N GLY A 163 3.06 2.83 -21.18
CA GLY A 163 4.30 2.40 -21.84
C GLY A 163 4.52 0.89 -21.89
N ASP A 164 3.62 0.08 -21.32
CA ASP A 164 3.71 -1.38 -21.24
C ASP A 164 2.31 -2.00 -21.38
N GLU A 165 1.99 -2.54 -22.56
CA GLU A 165 0.66 -3.08 -22.90
C GLU A 165 0.14 -4.10 -21.86
N ARG A 166 1.04 -4.88 -21.25
CA ARG A 166 0.65 -5.86 -20.22
C ARG A 166 0.26 -5.18 -18.92
N GLN A 167 0.95 -4.11 -18.53
CA GLN A 167 0.55 -3.30 -17.38
C GLN A 167 -0.75 -2.54 -17.65
N LEU A 168 -0.90 -2.01 -18.86
CA LEU A 168 -2.10 -1.30 -19.28
C LEU A 168 -3.34 -2.21 -19.20
N ALA A 169 -3.26 -3.44 -19.71
CA ALA A 169 -4.36 -4.40 -19.61
C ALA A 169 -4.79 -4.68 -18.16
N VAL A 170 -3.83 -4.92 -17.26
CA VAL A 170 -4.10 -5.14 -15.83
C VAL A 170 -4.76 -3.91 -15.20
N LEU A 171 -4.32 -2.71 -15.58
CA LEU A 171 -4.89 -1.47 -15.06
C LEU A 171 -6.30 -1.22 -15.59
N CYS A 172 -6.55 -1.45 -16.89
CA CYS A 172 -7.88 -1.34 -17.50
C CYS A 172 -8.89 -2.30 -16.86
N ASP A 173 -8.47 -3.51 -16.46
CA ASP A 173 -9.33 -4.45 -15.71
C ASP A 173 -9.63 -3.96 -14.29
N PHE A 174 -8.74 -3.18 -13.69
CA PHE A 174 -8.85 -2.72 -12.30
C PHE A 174 -9.63 -1.42 -12.15
N LEU A 175 -9.49 -0.48 -13.08
CA LEU A 175 -10.10 0.86 -13.00
C LEU A 175 -11.64 0.84 -12.84
N PRO A 176 -12.40 -0.06 -13.50
CA PRO A 176 -13.84 -0.20 -13.24
C PRO A 176 -14.17 -0.54 -11.79
N LEU A 177 -13.38 -1.41 -11.14
CA LEU A 177 -13.56 -1.74 -9.72
C LEU A 177 -13.29 -0.53 -8.83
N LEU A 178 -12.21 0.22 -9.13
CA LEU A 178 -11.90 1.47 -8.44
C LEU A 178 -13.00 2.53 -8.61
N ALA A 179 -13.73 2.51 -9.73
CA ALA A 179 -14.86 3.40 -9.98
C ALA A 179 -16.16 2.92 -9.33
N GLN A 180 -16.43 1.61 -9.28
CA GLN A 180 -17.74 1.03 -8.92
C GLN A 180 -17.83 0.38 -7.52
N GLU A 181 -16.76 -0.22 -6.99
CA GLU A 181 -16.77 -0.91 -5.68
C GLU A 181 -16.43 0.01 -4.50
N GLY A 182 -17.34 0.16 -3.53
CA GLY A 182 -17.09 0.86 -2.26
C GLY A 182 -18.35 1.00 -1.39
N HIS A 183 -18.19 1.15 -0.07
CA HIS A 183 -19.32 1.39 0.84
C HIS A 183 -19.91 2.80 0.67
N GLU A 184 -19.06 3.75 0.25
CA GLU A 184 -19.44 5.10 -0.16
C GLU A 184 -19.07 5.33 -1.64
N PRO A 185 -19.93 6.00 -2.44
CA PRO A 185 -19.57 6.41 -3.78
C PRO A 185 -18.36 7.35 -3.72
N LEU A 186 -17.47 7.26 -4.73
CA LEU A 186 -16.44 8.29 -4.92
C LEU A 186 -17.14 9.65 -4.99
N ASP A 187 -16.58 10.67 -4.34
CA ASP A 187 -17.11 12.01 -4.53
C ASP A 187 -17.07 12.39 -6.02
N ALA A 188 -17.96 13.30 -6.42
CA ALA A 188 -18.12 13.67 -7.82
C ALA A 188 -16.82 14.19 -8.45
N ARG A 189 -15.92 14.78 -7.64
CA ARG A 189 -14.64 15.31 -8.09
C ARG A 189 -13.66 14.18 -8.42
N ALA A 190 -13.48 13.22 -7.52
CA ALA A 190 -12.61 12.08 -7.73
C ALA A 190 -13.12 11.20 -8.89
N ALA A 191 -14.43 11.00 -9.00
CA ALA A 191 -15.04 10.27 -10.11
C ALA A 191 -14.86 10.99 -11.46
N ALA A 192 -15.04 12.32 -11.51
CA ALA A 192 -14.76 13.12 -12.71
C ALA A 192 -13.28 13.04 -13.10
N ARG A 193 -12.37 13.13 -12.12
CA ARG A 193 -10.93 13.07 -12.37
C ARG A 193 -10.49 11.71 -12.93
N ILE A 194 -10.98 10.59 -12.37
CA ILE A 194 -10.68 9.25 -12.90
C ILE A 194 -11.14 9.13 -14.36
N ARG A 195 -12.31 9.70 -14.67
CA ARG A 195 -12.88 9.70 -16.03
C ARG A 195 -12.04 10.54 -16.99
N GLU A 196 -11.65 11.75 -16.60
CA GLU A 196 -10.77 12.62 -17.41
C GLU A 196 -9.45 11.93 -17.75
N VAL A 197 -8.83 11.23 -16.78
CA VAL A 197 -7.58 10.52 -17.04
C VAL A 197 -7.80 9.28 -17.91
N LEU A 198 -8.92 8.57 -17.75
CA LEU A 198 -9.32 7.46 -18.63
C LEU A 198 -9.55 7.91 -20.08
N GLU A 199 -10.15 9.07 -20.29
CA GLU A 199 -10.41 9.65 -21.61
C GLU A 199 -9.12 10.17 -22.30
N ALA A 200 -8.05 10.41 -21.52
CA ALA A 200 -6.76 10.89 -22.00
C ALA A 200 -5.73 9.78 -22.30
N LEU A 201 -6.05 8.52 -21.99
CA LEU A 201 -5.26 7.33 -22.33
C LEU A 201 -5.68 6.77 -23.69
#